data_AF-E7C1D3-F1
#
_entry.id   AF-E7C1D3-F1
#
_cell.length_a   1.000
_cell.length_b   1.000
_cell.length_c   1.000
_cell.angle_alpha   90.00
_cell.angle_beta   90.00
_cell.angle_gamma   90.00
#
_symmetry.space_group_name_H-M   'P 1'
#
loop_
_entity.id
_entity.type
_entity.pdbx_description
1 polymer ?
#
loop_
_entity_poly.entity_id
_entity_poly.type
_entity_poly.pdbx_seq_one_letter_code
_entity_poly.pdbx_strand_id
1 'polypeptide(L)'
;MCLFLFAILGFADDYKKVTEKNSKGISSWTKISFQFLFSLIISFILFFYVFDSTELNYIVPFFKDVSISLGILFVPISIFIIVGSSNAVNLTDGLDGLAILPVILITSALGLIAWSAGNIIVSEYLYIPYIQGTGELLVICGALIGAGIGFLWFNAYPAQIFMGDVGSLSMGAFIALVAIIVRHEIVFAVMSLVFIMEALSVILQVSSFKIRKKRIFKMAPIHHHFELLGWKEPKIIVRFWILTFIFVLVGLSLLKIR
;
A
#
# COMPACT_ATOMS: atom_id res chain seq x y z
N MET A 1 4.30 -7.68 13.63
CA MET A 1 5.71 -7.57 13.20
C MET A 1 5.92 -6.52 12.12
N CYS A 2 5.32 -6.66 10.92
CA CYS A 2 5.51 -5.72 9.80
C CYS A 2 5.26 -4.25 10.16
N LEU A 3 4.10 -3.93 10.75
CA LEU A 3 3.77 -2.58 11.22
C LEU A 3 4.88 -1.99 12.10
N PHE A 4 5.33 -2.74 13.12
CA PHE A 4 6.37 -2.28 14.05
C PHE A 4 7.72 -2.03 13.36
N LEU A 5 8.19 -2.95 12.51
CA LEU A 5 9.49 -2.81 11.85
C LEU A 5 9.54 -1.56 10.95
N PHE A 6 8.49 -1.35 10.15
CA PHE A 6 8.41 -0.18 9.27
C PHE A 6 8.14 1.11 10.04
N ALA A 7 7.37 1.06 11.13
CA ALA A 7 7.13 2.21 12.00
C ALA A 7 8.42 2.66 12.71
N ILE A 8 9.24 1.73 13.19
CA ILE A 8 10.54 2.04 13.82
C ILE A 8 11.49 2.69 12.80
N LEU A 9 11.52 2.20 11.56
CA LEU A 9 12.31 2.82 10.50
C LEU A 9 11.84 4.23 10.17
N GLY A 10 10.52 4.42 10.04
CA GLY A 10 9.93 5.74 9.83
C GLY A 10 10.21 6.68 11.00
N PHE A 11 10.13 6.17 12.23
CA PHE A 11 10.44 6.93 13.44
C PHE A 11 11.90 7.36 13.48
N ALA A 12 12.83 6.46 13.16
CA ALA A 12 14.24 6.81 13.08
C ALA A 12 14.51 7.89 12.02
N ASP A 13 13.78 7.87 10.90
CA ASP A 13 13.89 8.88 9.85
C ASP A 13 13.37 10.25 10.32
N ASP A 14 12.15 10.28 10.86
CA ASP A 14 11.53 11.52 11.32
C ASP A 14 12.24 12.10 12.53
N TYR A 15 12.66 11.26 13.49
CA TYR A 15 13.44 11.69 14.66
C TYR A 15 14.74 12.36 14.24
N LYS A 16 15.42 11.83 13.23
CA LYS A 16 16.64 12.44 12.70
C LYS A 16 16.36 13.80 12.04
N LYS A 17 15.32 13.92 11.22
CA LYS A 17 14.91 15.20 10.59
C LYS A 17 14.64 16.28 11.64
N VAL A 18 13.95 15.92 12.72
CA VAL A 18 13.61 16.83 13.83
C VAL A 18 14.87 17.20 14.64
N THR A 19 15.70 16.23 15.01
CA THR A 19 16.89 16.45 15.86
C THR A 19 17.96 17.27 15.15
N GLU A 20 18.22 16.96 13.88
CA GLU A 20 19.23 17.67 13.07
C GLU A 20 18.70 19.01 12.49
N LYS A 21 17.41 19.33 12.71
CA LYS A 21 16.71 20.50 12.14
C LYS A 21 16.96 20.65 10.64
N ASN A 22 17.06 19.53 9.94
CA ASN A 22 17.34 19.47 8.52
C ASN A 22 16.27 18.62 7.83
N SER A 23 15.84 19.06 6.66
CA SER A 23 14.99 18.27 5.76
C SER A 23 15.61 16.92 5.36
N LYS A 24 16.92 16.75 5.53
CA LYS A 24 17.64 15.51 5.23
C LYS A 24 17.46 14.49 6.35
N GLY A 25 16.69 13.44 6.07
CA GLY A 25 16.58 12.27 6.93
C GLY A 25 17.76 11.29 6.80
N ILE A 26 17.48 10.03 7.09
CA ILE A 26 18.30 8.86 6.74
C ILE A 26 18.51 8.84 5.22
N SER A 27 19.68 8.36 4.78
CA SER A 27 19.96 8.27 3.36
C SER A 27 18.94 7.37 2.67
N SER A 28 18.49 7.74 1.45
CA SER A 28 17.48 6.97 0.72
C SER A 28 17.92 5.52 0.49
N TRP A 29 19.21 5.28 0.25
CA TRP A 29 19.77 3.93 0.12
C TRP A 29 19.71 3.14 1.42
N THR A 30 20.06 3.75 2.56
CA THR A 30 19.94 3.09 3.87
C THR A 30 18.49 2.73 4.17
N LYS A 31 17.56 3.65 3.89
CA LYS A 31 16.12 3.44 4.10
C LYS A 31 15.60 2.27 3.27
N ILE A 32 15.91 2.23 1.97
CA ILE A 32 15.52 1.13 1.07
C ILE A 32 16.18 -0.19 1.51
N SER A 33 17.44 -0.20 1.94
CA SER A 33 18.11 -1.41 2.43
C SER A 33 17.42 -2.02 3.65
N PHE A 34 16.98 -1.20 4.61
CA PHE A 34 16.21 -1.70 5.76
C PHE A 34 14.82 -2.19 5.36
N GLN A 35 14.11 -1.46 4.49
CA GLN A 35 12.81 -1.92 3.97
C GLN A 35 12.95 -3.27 3.24
N PHE A 36 14.01 -3.44 2.45
CA PHE A 36 14.32 -4.69 1.76
C PHE A 36 14.60 -5.82 2.77
N LEU A 37 15.45 -5.57 3.77
CA LEU A 37 15.78 -6.55 4.80
C LEU A 37 14.52 -7.00 5.58
N PHE A 38 13.69 -6.06 6.01
CA PHE A 38 12.44 -6.38 6.72
C PHE A 38 11.47 -7.15 5.84
N SER A 39 11.32 -6.73 4.57
CA SER A 39 10.45 -7.42 3.62
C SER A 39 10.96 -8.81 3.29
N LEU A 40 12.28 -9.02 3.22
CA LEU A 40 12.89 -10.33 3.02
C LEU A 40 12.55 -11.26 4.18
N ILE A 41 12.75 -10.81 5.43
CA ILE A 41 12.41 -11.58 6.63
C ILE A 41 10.92 -11.95 6.65
N ILE A 42 10.04 -10.97 6.41
CA ILE A 42 8.58 -11.19 6.37
C ILE A 42 8.20 -12.18 5.27
N SER A 43 8.73 -12.00 4.06
CA SER A 43 8.40 -12.86 2.90
C SER A 43 8.92 -14.28 3.09
N PHE A 44 10.09 -14.46 3.73
CA PHE A 44 10.63 -15.77 4.05
C PHE A 44 9.78 -16.46 5.12
N ILE A 45 9.39 -15.76 6.18
CA ILE A 45 8.47 -16.30 7.20
C ILE A 45 7.16 -16.76 6.56
N LEU A 46 6.57 -15.95 5.69
CA LEU A 46 5.37 -16.34 4.93
C LEU A 46 5.64 -17.59 4.08
N PHE A 47 6.73 -17.61 3.32
CA PHE A 47 7.08 -18.75 2.47
C PHE A 47 7.18 -20.06 3.26
N PHE A 48 7.77 -20.05 4.46
CA PHE A 48 7.91 -21.25 5.30
C PHE A 48 6.63 -21.62 6.07
N TYR A 49 5.81 -20.64 6.44
CA TYR A 49 4.56 -20.87 7.18
C TYR A 49 3.43 -21.38 6.28
N VAL A 50 3.49 -21.08 4.97
CA VAL A 50 2.47 -21.37 3.95
C VAL A 50 2.75 -22.71 3.22
N PHE A 51 3.62 -23.58 3.73
CA PHE A 51 4.01 -24.85 3.08
C PHE A 51 2.93 -25.96 3.12
N ASP A 52 1.72 -25.65 2.67
CA ASP A 52 0.92 -26.63 1.94
C ASP A 52 1.00 -26.31 0.45
N SER A 53 1.41 -27.30 -0.34
CA SER A 53 1.84 -27.15 -1.75
C SER A 53 0.84 -26.51 -2.73
N THR A 54 -0.42 -26.31 -2.33
CA THR A 54 -1.49 -25.65 -3.10
C THR A 54 -1.54 -24.13 -2.92
N GLU A 55 -0.69 -23.57 -2.04
CA GLU A 55 -0.83 -22.21 -1.51
C GLU A 55 0.08 -21.13 -2.16
N LEU A 56 0.95 -21.51 -3.11
CA LEU A 56 1.91 -20.61 -3.79
C LEU A 56 1.45 -20.13 -5.17
N ASN A 57 0.16 -20.31 -5.46
CA ASN A 57 -0.43 -19.96 -6.74
C ASN A 57 -0.86 -18.49 -6.74
N TYR A 58 -0.32 -17.71 -7.68
CA TYR A 58 -0.78 -16.36 -7.94
C TYR A 58 -2.12 -16.42 -8.67
N ILE A 59 -3.15 -15.84 -8.07
CA ILE A 59 -4.49 -15.89 -8.62
C ILE A 59 -4.63 -14.75 -9.61
N VAL A 60 -4.71 -15.07 -10.89
CA VAL A 60 -5.00 -14.09 -11.93
C VAL A 60 -6.52 -13.89 -11.95
N PRO A 61 -7.04 -12.70 -11.59
CA PRO A 61 -8.45 -12.41 -11.79
C PRO A 61 -8.80 -12.62 -13.27
N PHE A 62 -10.03 -13.05 -13.59
CA PHE A 62 -10.55 -13.36 -14.93
C PHE A 62 -10.20 -14.74 -15.54
N PHE A 63 -9.08 -15.38 -15.18
CA PHE A 63 -8.70 -16.69 -15.76
C PHE A 63 -8.76 -17.80 -14.71
N LYS A 64 -9.88 -18.53 -14.67
CA LYS A 64 -10.18 -19.56 -13.65
C LYS A 64 -9.13 -20.66 -13.54
N ASP A 65 -8.53 -21.05 -14.66
CA ASP A 65 -7.63 -22.20 -14.74
C ASP A 65 -6.14 -21.81 -14.79
N VAL A 66 -5.83 -20.51 -14.73
CA VAL A 66 -4.45 -20.01 -14.81
C VAL A 66 -3.97 -19.63 -13.41
N SER A 67 -3.53 -20.65 -12.67
CA SER A 67 -2.74 -20.46 -11.46
C SER A 67 -1.26 -20.53 -11.81
N ILE A 68 -0.54 -19.42 -11.62
CA ILE A 68 0.93 -19.42 -11.80
C ILE A 68 1.55 -19.84 -10.48
N SER A 69 2.13 -21.04 -10.42
CA SER A 69 2.96 -21.46 -9.29
C SER A 69 4.24 -20.64 -9.29
N LEU A 70 4.34 -19.69 -8.35
CA LEU A 70 5.51 -18.82 -8.27
C LEU A 70 6.73 -19.56 -7.68
N GLY A 71 6.50 -20.59 -6.86
CA GLY A 71 7.56 -21.26 -6.11
C GLY A 71 8.42 -20.23 -5.38
N ILE A 72 9.73 -20.26 -5.64
CA ILE A 72 10.68 -19.33 -5.02
C ILE A 72 10.52 -17.87 -5.47
N LEU A 73 9.86 -17.61 -6.61
CA LEU A 73 9.58 -16.24 -7.09
C LEU A 73 8.58 -15.50 -6.19
N PHE A 74 7.86 -16.20 -5.31
CA PHE A 74 6.99 -15.59 -4.30
C PHE A 74 7.76 -14.58 -3.43
N VAL A 75 8.99 -14.91 -3.03
CA VAL A 75 9.81 -14.07 -2.14
C VAL A 75 10.16 -12.72 -2.80
N PRO A 76 10.81 -12.66 -3.98
CA PRO A 76 11.14 -11.39 -4.61
C PRO A 76 9.90 -10.57 -5.00
N ILE A 77 8.79 -11.21 -5.39
CA ILE A 77 7.53 -10.51 -5.69
C ILE A 77 6.94 -9.88 -4.42
N SER A 78 6.89 -10.64 -3.33
CA SER A 78 6.41 -10.14 -2.03
C SER A 78 7.23 -8.95 -1.54
N ILE A 79 8.56 -9.02 -1.68
CA ILE A 79 9.45 -7.89 -1.35
C ILE A 79 9.11 -6.68 -2.22
N PHE A 80 8.94 -6.85 -3.53
CA PHE A 80 8.59 -5.77 -4.43
C PHE A 80 7.25 -5.11 -4.05
N ILE A 81 6.22 -5.90 -3.73
CA ILE A 81 4.91 -5.39 -3.35
C ILE A 81 4.98 -4.64 -2.01
N ILE A 82 5.66 -5.19 -1.00
CA ILE A 82 5.77 -4.56 0.34
C ILE A 82 6.57 -3.25 0.26
N VAL A 83 7.78 -3.30 -0.30
CA VAL A 83 8.65 -2.11 -0.41
C VAL A 83 8.02 -1.08 -1.35
N GLY A 84 7.46 -1.52 -2.47
CA GLY A 84 6.78 -0.65 -3.43
C GLY A 84 5.61 0.08 -2.80
N SER A 85 4.74 -0.63 -2.06
CA SER A 85 3.57 -0.02 -1.41
C SER A 85 3.95 0.90 -0.26
N SER A 86 4.95 0.53 0.55
CA SER A 86 5.47 1.37 1.63
C SER A 86 5.97 2.72 1.10
N ASN A 87 6.73 2.73 0.00
CA ASN A 87 7.20 3.96 -0.63
C ASN A 87 6.10 4.69 -1.41
N ALA A 88 5.16 3.98 -2.04
CA ALA A 88 4.08 4.61 -2.79
C ALA A 88 3.13 5.40 -1.86
N VAL A 89 2.81 4.86 -0.68
CA VAL A 89 2.04 5.59 0.34
C VAL A 89 2.85 6.78 0.87
N ASN A 90 4.15 6.61 1.14
CA ASN A 90 5.02 7.70 1.57
C ASN A 90 5.13 8.84 0.54
N LEU A 91 5.20 8.52 -0.75
CA LEU A 91 5.20 9.53 -1.83
C LEU A 91 3.84 10.23 -1.97
N THR A 92 2.75 9.60 -1.54
CA THR A 92 1.39 10.17 -1.63
C THR A 92 1.07 11.06 -0.44
N ASP A 93 1.79 10.92 0.67
CA ASP A 93 1.61 11.72 1.90
C ASP A 93 2.26 13.12 1.78
N GLY A 94 1.95 13.83 0.70
CA GLY A 94 2.48 15.17 0.38
C GLY A 94 1.47 16.32 0.56
N LEU A 95 0.19 16.00 0.78
CA LEU A 95 -0.90 16.95 1.03
C LEU A 95 -1.81 16.47 2.16
N ASP A 96 -2.50 17.40 2.80
CA ASP A 96 -3.35 17.16 3.97
C ASP A 96 -4.46 16.13 3.69
N GLY A 97 -4.44 14.98 4.36
CA GLY A 97 -5.47 13.94 4.19
C GLY A 97 -5.41 13.18 2.86
N LEU A 98 -4.42 13.44 1.99
CA LEU A 98 -4.35 12.81 0.67
C LEU A 98 -4.13 11.31 0.75
N ALA A 99 -3.25 10.85 1.65
CA ALA A 99 -2.88 9.44 1.75
C ALA A 99 -3.80 8.62 2.68
N ILE A 100 -4.25 9.17 3.81
CA ILE A 100 -4.91 8.36 4.85
C ILE A 100 -6.27 7.80 4.42
N LEU A 101 -7.13 8.57 3.75
CA LEU A 101 -8.44 8.04 3.35
C LEU A 101 -8.30 6.90 2.32
N PRO A 102 -7.45 7.01 1.29
CA PRO A 102 -7.09 5.86 0.46
C PRO A 102 -6.63 4.63 1.24
N VAL A 103 -5.76 4.79 2.25
CA VAL A 103 -5.35 3.68 3.12
C VAL A 103 -6.56 3.07 3.85
N ILE A 104 -7.45 3.88 4.41
CA ILE A 104 -8.66 3.42 5.11
C ILE A 104 -9.56 2.59 4.17
N LEU A 105 -9.83 3.09 2.97
CA LEU A 105 -10.69 2.40 2.00
C LEU A 105 -10.10 1.06 1.55
N ILE A 106 -8.81 1.03 1.23
CA ILE A 106 -8.10 -0.18 0.81
C ILE A 106 -8.03 -1.19 1.96
N THR A 107 -7.72 -0.72 3.18
CA THR A 107 -7.69 -1.56 4.39
C THR A 107 -9.07 -2.16 4.69
N SER A 108 -10.14 -1.37 4.50
CA SER A 108 -11.52 -1.85 4.69
C SER A 108 -11.86 -2.97 3.71
N ALA A 109 -11.53 -2.79 2.43
CA ALA A 109 -11.75 -3.80 1.41
C ALA A 109 -10.92 -5.07 1.67
N LEU A 110 -9.63 -4.93 1.99
CA LEU A 110 -8.77 -6.05 2.33
C LEU A 110 -9.19 -6.77 3.60
N GLY A 111 -9.68 -6.06 4.62
CA GLY A 111 -10.24 -6.65 5.84
C GLY A 111 -11.47 -7.51 5.55
N LEU A 112 -12.37 -7.01 4.68
CA LEU A 112 -13.53 -7.80 4.22
C LEU A 112 -13.11 -9.04 3.42
N ILE A 113 -12.10 -8.91 2.56
CA ILE A 113 -11.53 -10.04 1.81
C ILE A 113 -10.92 -11.06 2.78
N ALA A 114 -10.17 -10.61 3.79
CA ALA A 114 -9.54 -11.48 4.79
C ALA A 114 -10.58 -12.26 5.61
N TRP A 115 -11.66 -11.59 6.04
CA TRP A 115 -12.78 -12.25 6.71
C TRP A 115 -13.48 -13.26 5.79
N SER A 116 -13.69 -12.90 4.53
CA SER A 116 -14.32 -13.78 3.55
C SER A 116 -13.48 -15.02 3.26
N ALA A 117 -12.16 -14.87 3.10
CA ALA A 117 -11.21 -15.96 2.88
C ALA A 117 -11.06 -16.86 4.12
N GLY A 118 -11.25 -16.30 5.33
CA GLY A 118 -11.20 -17.04 6.59
C GLY A 118 -12.49 -17.77 6.95
N ASN A 119 -13.58 -17.62 6.18
CA ASN A 119 -14.85 -18.27 6.42
C ASN A 119 -15.17 -19.26 5.28
N ILE A 120 -15.23 -20.56 5.61
CA ILE A 120 -15.41 -21.65 4.64
C ILE A 120 -16.64 -21.43 3.74
N ILE A 121 -17.77 -21.01 4.32
CA ILE A 121 -19.04 -20.84 3.61
C ILE A 121 -18.95 -19.68 2.62
N VAL A 122 -18.37 -18.56 3.06
CA VAL A 122 -18.24 -17.35 2.24
C VAL A 122 -17.18 -17.55 1.16
N SER A 123 -16.06 -18.20 1.48
CA SER A 123 -14.98 -18.45 0.53
C SER A 123 -15.44 -19.37 -0.60
N GLU A 124 -16.24 -20.40 -0.27
CA GLU A 124 -16.87 -21.29 -1.26
C GLU A 124 -17.87 -20.54 -2.15
N TYR A 125 -18.75 -19.73 -1.56
CA TYR A 125 -19.74 -18.96 -2.31
C TYR A 125 -19.12 -17.93 -3.27
N LEU A 126 -18.02 -17.28 -2.85
CA LEU A 126 -17.31 -16.30 -3.66
C LEU A 126 -16.25 -16.92 -4.58
N TYR A 127 -16.06 -18.25 -4.54
CA TYR A 127 -15.00 -18.96 -5.26
C TYR A 127 -13.61 -18.34 -5.02
N ILE A 128 -13.33 -17.95 -3.77
CA ILE A 128 -12.02 -17.47 -3.33
C ILE A 128 -11.32 -18.54 -2.49
N PRO A 129 -9.97 -18.56 -2.44
CA PRO A 129 -9.25 -19.53 -1.61
C PRO A 129 -9.65 -19.39 -0.15
N TYR A 130 -9.95 -20.52 0.46
CA TYR A 130 -10.08 -20.59 1.91
C TYR A 130 -8.69 -20.58 2.53
N ILE A 131 -8.44 -19.66 3.47
CA ILE A 131 -7.18 -19.56 4.19
C ILE A 131 -7.50 -19.46 5.68
N GLN A 132 -7.26 -20.55 6.40
CA GLN A 132 -7.61 -20.67 7.82
C GLN A 132 -6.94 -19.57 8.65
N GLY A 133 -7.73 -18.93 9.53
CA GLY A 133 -7.23 -17.92 10.46
C GLY A 133 -7.05 -16.51 9.87
N THR A 134 -7.23 -16.31 8.56
CA THR A 134 -7.13 -14.96 7.95
C THR A 134 -8.20 -13.99 8.42
N GLY A 135 -9.32 -14.48 8.96
CA GLY A 135 -10.36 -13.66 9.56
C GLY A 135 -9.87 -12.78 10.72
N GLU A 136 -8.83 -13.21 11.45
CA GLU A 136 -8.21 -12.42 12.54
C GLU A 136 -7.58 -11.11 12.02
N LEU A 137 -7.19 -11.06 10.74
CA LEU A 137 -6.66 -9.84 10.13
C LEU A 137 -7.70 -8.71 10.10
N LEU A 138 -9.00 -9.03 10.10
CA LEU A 138 -10.06 -8.03 10.18
C LEU A 138 -9.96 -7.18 11.45
N VAL A 139 -9.54 -7.77 12.58
CA VAL A 139 -9.37 -7.05 13.85
C VAL A 139 -8.29 -5.97 13.72
N ILE A 140 -7.13 -6.34 13.15
CA ILE A 140 -6.02 -5.40 12.96
C ILE A 140 -6.37 -4.36 11.90
N CYS A 141 -7.04 -4.76 10.82
CA CYS A 141 -7.56 -3.84 9.81
C CYS A 141 -8.57 -2.84 10.42
N GLY A 142 -9.48 -3.32 11.25
CA GLY A 142 -10.45 -2.50 11.99
C GLY A 142 -9.78 -1.48 12.92
N ALA A 143 -8.74 -1.90 13.64
CA ALA A 143 -7.94 -1.00 14.46
C ALA A 143 -7.25 0.08 13.63
N LEU A 144 -6.68 -0.29 12.47
CA LEU A 144 -6.05 0.68 11.55
C LEU A 144 -7.08 1.64 10.93
N ILE A 145 -8.27 1.16 10.59
CA ILE A 145 -9.38 1.99 10.09
C ILE A 145 -9.81 3.00 11.15
N GLY A 146 -10.05 2.54 12.38
CA GLY A 146 -10.43 3.42 13.49
C GLY A 146 -9.36 4.48 13.80
N ALA A 147 -8.09 4.06 13.88
CA ALA A 147 -6.96 4.97 14.06
C ALA A 147 -6.83 5.95 12.88
N GLY A 148 -7.03 5.49 11.64
CA GLY A 148 -6.98 6.31 10.44
C GLY A 148 -8.10 7.36 10.39
N ILE A 149 -9.33 6.99 10.77
CA ILE A 149 -10.46 7.94 10.87
C ILE A 149 -10.15 8.99 11.95
N GLY A 150 -9.66 8.55 13.11
CA GLY A 150 -9.23 9.44 14.18
C GLY A 150 -8.10 10.38 13.75
N PHE A 151 -7.12 9.88 12.99
CA PHE A 151 -6.05 10.69 12.43
C PHE A 151 -6.57 11.70 11.39
N LEU A 152 -7.45 11.26 10.48
CA LEU A 152 -8.05 12.12 9.45
C LEU A 152 -8.82 13.30 10.06
N TRP A 153 -9.42 13.15 11.24
CA TRP A 153 -10.05 14.26 11.96
C TRP A 153 -9.09 15.44 12.18
N PHE A 154 -7.83 15.15 12.49
CA PHE A 154 -6.79 16.16 12.74
C PHE A 154 -5.94 16.48 11.50
N ASN A 155 -5.93 15.60 10.51
CA ASN A 155 -5.12 15.74 9.29
C ASN A 155 -5.91 16.25 8.08
N ALA A 156 -7.25 16.32 8.15
CA ALA A 156 -8.06 16.93 7.11
C ALA A 156 -7.70 18.42 6.95
N TYR A 157 -7.67 18.89 5.70
CA TYR A 157 -7.27 20.26 5.38
C TYR A 157 -8.12 21.31 6.13
N PRO A 158 -7.50 22.30 6.80
CA PRO A 158 -6.06 22.47 7.02
C PRO A 158 -5.53 21.58 8.17
N ALA A 159 -4.45 20.83 7.94
CA ALA A 159 -3.94 19.83 8.89
C ALA A 159 -3.35 20.45 10.17
N GLN A 160 -3.61 19.78 11.29
CA GLN A 160 -3.04 20.06 12.60
C GLN A 160 -1.87 19.12 12.94
N ILE A 161 -1.88 17.92 12.36
CA ILE A 161 -0.88 16.87 12.57
C ILE A 161 -0.54 16.23 11.22
N PHE A 162 0.75 15.98 10.97
CA PHE A 162 1.23 15.25 9.79
C PHE A 162 1.47 13.77 10.13
N MET A 163 1.30 12.89 9.14
CA MET A 163 1.43 11.45 9.33
C MET A 163 2.89 11.04 9.54
N GLY A 164 3.80 11.67 8.79
CA GLY A 164 5.22 11.37 8.83
C GLY A 164 5.54 10.01 8.19
N ASP A 165 6.81 9.66 8.22
CA ASP A 165 7.32 8.40 7.69
C ASP A 165 6.96 7.23 8.61
N VAL A 166 6.74 7.48 9.90
CA VAL A 166 6.22 6.48 10.85
C VAL A 166 4.92 5.86 10.33
N GLY A 167 3.93 6.71 10.00
CA GLY A 167 2.62 6.27 9.54
C GLY A 167 2.67 5.75 8.10
N SER A 168 3.22 6.54 7.18
CA SER A 168 3.13 6.22 5.75
C SER A 168 3.89 4.94 5.37
N LEU A 169 5.09 4.71 5.91
CA LEU A 169 5.86 3.50 5.62
C LEU A 169 5.20 2.24 6.21
N SER A 170 4.72 2.34 7.44
CA SER A 170 4.12 1.20 8.16
C SER A 170 2.77 0.81 7.58
N MET A 171 1.91 1.78 7.27
CA MET A 171 0.59 1.54 6.68
C MET A 171 0.73 0.97 5.26
N GLY A 172 1.60 1.53 4.43
CA GLY A 172 1.83 1.02 3.07
C GLY A 172 2.39 -0.41 3.04
N ALA A 173 3.30 -0.75 3.96
CA ALA A 173 3.81 -2.11 4.10
C ALA A 173 2.74 -3.08 4.64
N PHE A 174 1.89 -2.63 5.56
CA PHE A 174 0.84 -3.45 6.17
C PHE A 174 -0.27 -3.82 5.17
N ILE A 175 -0.81 -2.86 4.41
CA ILE A 175 -1.84 -3.16 3.42
C ILE A 175 -1.33 -4.12 2.33
N ALA A 176 -0.06 -3.98 1.93
CA ALA A 176 0.61 -4.92 1.04
C ALA A 176 0.73 -6.32 1.66
N LEU A 177 1.13 -6.41 2.92
CA LEU A 177 1.23 -7.68 3.63
C LEU A 177 -0.13 -8.38 3.71
N VAL A 178 -1.19 -7.65 4.07
CA VAL A 178 -2.55 -8.23 4.12
C VAL A 178 -2.94 -8.77 2.75
N ALA A 179 -2.72 -8.01 1.67
CA ALA A 179 -3.00 -8.45 0.30
C ALA A 179 -2.27 -9.74 -0.11
N ILE A 180 -1.00 -9.90 0.30
CA ILE A 180 -0.21 -11.11 0.06
C ILE A 180 -0.77 -12.28 0.88
N ILE A 181 -1.09 -12.08 2.16
CA ILE A 181 -1.64 -13.15 3.01
C ILE A 181 -2.98 -13.65 2.47
N VAL A 182 -3.84 -12.74 2.00
CA VAL A 182 -5.15 -13.13 1.43
C VAL A 182 -5.06 -13.56 -0.03
N ARG A 183 -3.89 -13.52 -0.68
CA ARG A 183 -3.67 -13.85 -2.11
C ARG A 183 -4.51 -13.03 -3.09
N HIS A 184 -4.63 -11.73 -2.82
CA HIS A 184 -5.37 -10.79 -3.64
C HIS A 184 -4.49 -9.60 -4.07
N GLU A 185 -3.26 -9.89 -4.49
CA GLU A 185 -2.25 -8.91 -4.88
C GLU A 185 -2.66 -8.09 -6.10
N ILE A 186 -3.28 -8.73 -7.11
CA ILE A 186 -3.77 -8.03 -8.31
C ILE A 186 -4.96 -7.13 -7.96
N VAL A 187 -5.88 -7.62 -7.12
CA VAL A 187 -6.99 -6.80 -6.63
C VAL A 187 -6.45 -5.62 -5.84
N PHE A 188 -5.47 -5.83 -4.96
CA PHE A 188 -4.78 -4.77 -4.24
C PHE A 188 -4.10 -3.76 -5.15
N ALA A 189 -3.43 -4.19 -6.23
CA ALA A 189 -2.85 -3.30 -7.21
C ALA A 189 -3.89 -2.40 -7.88
N VAL A 190 -5.06 -2.96 -8.24
CA VAL A 190 -6.19 -2.19 -8.77
C VAL A 190 -6.70 -1.18 -7.74
N MET A 191 -6.95 -1.61 -6.50
CA MET A 191 -7.43 -0.71 -5.43
C MET A 191 -6.41 0.40 -5.10
N SER A 192 -5.12 0.13 -5.29
CA SER A 192 -4.00 1.04 -4.98
C SER A 192 -3.55 1.88 -6.17
N LEU A 193 -4.32 1.93 -7.27
CA LEU A 193 -3.93 2.64 -8.49
C LEU A 193 -3.56 4.11 -8.25
N VAL A 194 -4.19 4.80 -7.28
CA VAL A 194 -3.80 6.16 -6.91
C VAL A 194 -2.36 6.22 -6.39
N PHE A 195 -1.99 5.34 -5.46
CA PHE A 195 -0.61 5.25 -4.97
C PHE A 195 0.38 4.85 -6.07
N ILE A 196 -0.03 3.94 -6.96
CA ILE A 196 0.78 3.51 -8.10
C ILE A 196 1.00 4.67 -9.07
N MET A 197 -0.03 5.47 -9.39
CA MET A 197 0.09 6.64 -10.24
C MET A 197 1.04 7.68 -9.66
N GLU A 198 0.96 7.93 -8.35
CA GLU A 198 1.89 8.83 -7.64
C GLU A 198 3.33 8.34 -7.74
N ALA A 199 3.59 7.07 -7.40
CA ALA A 199 4.93 6.48 -7.48
C ALA A 199 5.48 6.45 -8.92
N LEU A 200 4.65 6.06 -9.90
CA LEU A 200 5.04 6.03 -11.31
C LEU A 200 5.33 7.43 -11.84
N SER A 201 4.62 8.47 -11.39
CA SER A 201 4.89 9.84 -11.81
C SER A 201 6.31 10.27 -11.43
N VAL A 202 6.78 9.88 -10.23
CA VAL A 202 8.15 10.13 -9.75
C VAL A 202 9.16 9.34 -10.57
N ILE A 203 8.92 8.04 -10.79
CA ILE A 203 9.81 7.17 -11.58
C ILE A 203 9.98 7.72 -13.00
N LEU A 204 8.89 8.09 -13.66
CA LEU A 204 8.90 8.65 -15.01
C LEU A 204 9.62 9.99 -15.05
N GLN A 205 9.34 10.88 -14.08
CA GLN A 205 9.97 12.20 -14.01
C GLN A 205 11.48 12.10 -13.81
N VAL A 206 11.94 11.30 -12.85
CA VAL A 206 13.37 11.10 -12.55
C VAL A 206 14.07 10.45 -13.74
N SER A 207 13.46 9.43 -14.35
CA SER A 207 14.02 8.74 -15.52
C SER A 207 14.16 9.66 -16.72
N SER A 208 13.13 10.47 -17.01
CA SER A 208 13.18 11.46 -18.09
C SER A 208 14.23 12.55 -17.85
N PHE A 209 14.36 13.02 -16.61
CA PHE A 209 15.38 14.03 -16.29
C PHE A 209 16.80 13.46 -16.35
N LYS A 210 17.01 12.19 -15.99
CA LYS A 210 18.31 11.52 -16.13
C LYS A 210 18.70 11.29 -17.60
N ILE A 211 17.76 10.80 -18.42
CA ILE A 211 18.02 10.38 -19.81
C ILE A 211 17.94 11.56 -20.79
N ARG A 212 16.88 12.38 -20.69
CA ARG A 212 16.56 13.43 -21.68
C ARG A 212 16.77 14.85 -21.16
N LYS A 213 17.07 15.02 -19.86
CA LYS A 213 17.16 16.34 -19.18
C LYS A 213 15.89 17.19 -19.33
N LYS A 214 14.74 16.55 -19.57
CA LYS A 214 13.44 17.18 -19.75
C LYS A 214 12.45 16.66 -18.70
N ARG A 215 11.67 17.56 -18.12
CA ARG A 215 10.57 17.25 -17.20
C ARG A 215 9.33 16.81 -17.99
N ILE A 216 8.62 15.79 -17.53
CA ILE A 216 7.35 15.33 -18.11
C ILE A 216 6.19 16.06 -17.42
N PHE A 217 6.21 16.07 -16.09
CA PHE A 217 5.27 16.81 -15.25
C PHE A 217 5.90 18.12 -14.77
N LYS A 218 5.06 19.11 -14.43
CA LYS A 218 5.55 20.37 -13.82
C LYS A 218 6.35 20.11 -12.54
N MET A 219 5.86 19.18 -11.72
CA MET A 219 6.50 18.65 -10.52
C MET A 219 6.02 17.20 -10.34
N ALA A 220 6.83 16.37 -9.68
CA ALA A 220 6.44 15.03 -9.24
C ALA A 220 6.57 14.99 -7.71
N PRO A 221 5.67 14.33 -6.98
CA PRO A 221 4.58 13.45 -7.45
C PRO A 221 3.40 14.18 -8.15
N ILE A 222 2.42 13.45 -8.69
CA ILE A 222 1.43 13.99 -9.63
C ILE A 222 0.44 14.97 -8.97
N HIS A 223 0.19 14.87 -7.67
CA HIS A 223 -0.62 15.89 -6.98
C HIS A 223 0.00 17.30 -7.08
N HIS A 224 1.32 17.45 -6.91
CA HIS A 224 2.00 18.75 -7.08
C HIS A 224 1.94 19.26 -8.53
N HIS A 225 1.85 18.37 -9.52
CA HIS A 225 1.60 18.78 -10.89
C HIS A 225 0.25 19.49 -11.02
N PHE A 226 -0.80 18.98 -10.38
CA PHE A 226 -2.14 19.59 -10.38
C PHE A 226 -2.19 20.90 -9.59
N GLU A 227 -1.45 21.01 -8.48
CA GLU A 227 -1.31 22.28 -7.74
C GLU A 227 -0.71 23.37 -8.63
N LEU A 228 0.38 23.05 -9.36
CA LEU A 228 1.02 23.98 -10.31
C LEU A 228 0.18 24.24 -11.57
N LEU A 229 -0.93 23.52 -11.77
CA LEU A 229 -1.94 23.85 -12.78
C LEU A 229 -3.03 24.78 -12.23
N GLY A 230 -2.95 25.18 -10.95
CA GLY A 230 -3.88 26.09 -10.29
C GLY A 230 -5.06 25.39 -9.61
N TRP A 231 -5.00 24.07 -9.39
CA TRP A 231 -6.04 23.37 -8.62
C TRP A 231 -5.83 23.64 -7.14
N LYS A 232 -6.92 23.95 -6.43
CA LYS A 232 -6.91 24.09 -4.97
C LYS A 232 -6.63 22.73 -4.31
N GLU A 233 -5.83 22.70 -3.27
CA GLU A 233 -5.44 21.50 -2.54
C GLU A 233 -6.65 20.63 -2.10
N PRO A 234 -7.71 21.16 -1.45
CA PRO A 234 -8.89 20.35 -1.09
C PRO A 234 -9.57 19.70 -2.29
N LYS A 235 -9.54 20.36 -3.46
CA LYS A 235 -10.13 19.83 -4.70
C LYS A 235 -9.31 18.65 -5.23
N ILE A 236 -7.99 18.64 -5.06
CA ILE A 236 -7.12 17.53 -5.45
C ILE A 236 -7.40 16.35 -4.51
N ILE A 237 -7.37 16.59 -3.19
CA ILE A 237 -7.59 15.58 -2.14
C ILE A 237 -8.91 14.83 -2.39
N VAL A 238 -10.03 15.56 -2.47
CA VAL A 238 -11.37 14.94 -2.66
C VAL A 238 -11.45 14.18 -4.00
N ARG A 239 -10.81 14.65 -5.07
CA ARG A 239 -10.80 13.92 -6.35
C ARG A 239 -10.03 12.60 -6.26
N PHE A 240 -8.91 12.59 -5.56
CA PHE A 240 -8.11 11.38 -5.33
C PHE A 240 -8.85 10.39 -4.44
N TRP A 241 -9.63 10.88 -3.47
CA TRP A 241 -10.54 10.06 -2.66
C TRP A 241 -11.62 9.41 -3.51
N ILE A 242 -12.29 10.18 -4.39
CA ILE A 242 -13.30 9.65 -5.31
C ILE A 242 -12.70 8.58 -6.24
N LEU A 243 -11.51 8.83 -6.80
CA LEU A 243 -10.82 7.86 -7.65
C LEU A 243 -10.49 6.58 -6.87
N THR A 244 -9.97 6.71 -5.65
CA THR A 244 -9.66 5.54 -4.82
C THR A 244 -10.92 4.75 -4.49
N PHE A 245 -12.01 5.42 -4.12
CA PHE A 245 -13.29 4.77 -3.87
C PHE A 245 -13.77 3.97 -5.08
N ILE A 246 -13.70 4.55 -6.29
CA ILE A 246 -14.04 3.86 -7.54
C ILE A 246 -13.13 2.64 -7.74
N PHE A 247 -11.81 2.79 -7.59
CA PHE A 247 -10.86 1.68 -7.77
C PHE A 247 -11.05 0.57 -6.73
N VAL A 248 -11.44 0.90 -5.51
CA VAL A 248 -11.81 -0.08 -4.47
C VAL A 248 -13.05 -0.86 -4.89
N LEU A 249 -14.10 -0.20 -5.37
CA LEU A 249 -15.29 -0.88 -5.88
C LEU A 249 -14.99 -1.77 -7.09
N VAL A 250 -14.16 -1.29 -8.02
CA VAL A 250 -13.69 -2.09 -9.15
C VAL A 250 -12.93 -3.31 -8.64
N GLY A 251 -11.97 -3.14 -7.73
CA GLY A 251 -11.22 -4.24 -7.13
C GLY A 251 -12.11 -5.29 -6.46
N LEU A 252 -13.10 -4.86 -5.66
CA LEU A 252 -14.06 -5.78 -5.04
C LEU A 252 -14.95 -6.49 -6.07
N SER A 253 -15.32 -5.83 -7.17
CA SER A 253 -16.10 -6.46 -8.24
C SER A 253 -15.32 -7.59 -8.94
N LEU A 254 -13.99 -7.52 -8.99
CA LEU A 254 -13.12 -8.57 -9.54
C LEU A 254 -13.16 -9.88 -8.74
N LEU A 255 -13.60 -9.84 -7.48
CA LEU A 255 -13.76 -11.05 -6.67
C LEU A 255 -14.87 -11.93 -7.25
N LYS A 256 -15.95 -11.32 -7.72
CA LYS A 256 -17.16 -12.00 -8.20
C LYS A 256 -17.17 -12.23 -9.71
N ILE A 257 -16.39 -11.45 -10.47
CA ILE A 257 -16.13 -11.72 -11.89
C ILE A 257 -15.08 -12.84 -11.96
N ARG A 258 -15.51 -14.01 -11.51
CA ARG A 258 -14.87 -15.30 -11.74
C ARG A 258 -15.86 -16.12 -12.52
#